data_AF-A0A0W0WXX4-F1
#
_entry.id   AF-A0A0W0WXX4-F1
#
_cell.length_a   1.000
_cell.length_b   1.000
_cell.length_c   1.000
_cell.angle_alpha   90.00
_cell.angle_beta   90.00
_cell.angle_gamma   90.00
#
_symmetry.space_group_name_H-M   'P 1'
#
loop_
_entity.id
_entity.type
_entity.pdbx_description
1 polymer ?
#
loop_
_entity_poly.entity_id
_entity_poly.type
_entity_poly.pdbx_seq_one_letter_code
_entity_poly.pdbx_strand_id
1 'polypeptide(L)' 'MNKYIIGLLWVLFFLPAQAADVSEEAMQAQQSDQALCVQQQLTLCIDKCRSREDNHCMQLCKENIKNECRDAGE' A
#
# COMPACT_ATOMS: atom_id res chain seq x y z
N MET A 1 43.27 -1.42 7.20
CA MET A 1 41.92 -1.94 6.87
C MET A 1 40.95 -0.85 6.42
N ASN A 2 40.92 0.34 7.03
CA ASN A 2 39.97 1.42 6.67
C ASN A 2 40.01 1.91 5.21
N LYS A 3 41.18 1.91 4.54
CA LYS A 3 41.31 2.41 3.15
C LYS A 3 40.53 1.58 2.14
N TYR A 4 40.40 0.27 2.36
CA TYR A 4 39.64 -0.62 1.47
C TYR A 4 38.13 -0.46 1.65
N ILE A 5 37.69 -0.11 2.85
CA ILE A 5 36.27 0.11 3.17
C ILE A 5 35.74 1.36 2.44
N ILE A 6 36.55 2.43 2.38
CA ILE A 6 36.17 3.66 1.68
C ILE A 6 36.06 3.43 0.16
N GLY A 7 36.96 2.64 -0.41
CA GLY A 7 36.90 2.27 -1.83
C GLY A 7 35.66 1.45 -2.18
N LEU A 8 35.27 0.52 -1.31
CA LEU A 8 34.07 -0.31 -1.49
C LEU A 8 32.78 0.51 -1.48
N LEU A 9 32.68 1.51 -0.60
CA LEU A 9 31.53 2.41 -0.51
C LEU A 9 31.36 3.27 -1.77
N TRP A 10 32.46 3.68 -2.41
CA TRP A 10 32.41 4.43 -3.66
C TRP A 10 31.86 3.61 -4.82
N VAL A 11 32.15 2.31 -4.89
CA VAL A 11 31.60 1.42 -5.94
C VAL A 11 30.09 1.31 -5.83
N LEU A 12 29.54 1.29 -4.61
CA LEU A 12 28.09 1.18 -4.37
C LEU A 12 27.30 2.40 -4.87
N PHE A 13 27.92 3.59 -4.92
CA PHE A 13 27.29 4.81 -5.42
C PHE A 13 27.12 4.84 -6.94
N PHE A 14 27.86 4.01 -7.68
CA PHE A 14 27.79 3.95 -9.15
C PHE A 14 26.88 2.83 -9.66
N LEU A 15 26.24 2.04 -8.78
CA LEU A 15 25.23 1.09 -9.25
C LEU A 15 24.00 1.88 -9.72
N PRO A 16 23.59 1.72 -10.99
CA PRO A 16 22.33 2.28 -11.43
C PRO A 16 21.22 1.59 -10.62
N ALA A 17 20.48 2.36 -9.84
CA ALA A 17 19.23 1.90 -9.26
C ALA A 17 18.27 1.66 -10.44
N GLN A 18 18.19 0.42 -10.91
CA GLN A 18 17.19 0.02 -11.88
C GLN A 18 15.85 0.00 -11.16
N ALA A 19 15.13 1.12 -11.21
CA ALA A 19 13.69 1.10 -10.97
C ALA A 19 13.09 0.29 -12.12
N ALA A 20 12.49 -0.86 -11.80
CA ALA A 20 11.72 -1.59 -12.80
C ALA A 20 10.56 -0.69 -13.22
N ASP A 21 10.45 -0.41 -14.53
CA ASP A 21 9.24 0.20 -15.09
C ASP A 21 8.07 -0.72 -14.75
N VAL A 22 7.14 -0.21 -13.93
CA VAL A 22 5.92 -0.94 -13.58
C VAL A 22 5.08 -1.01 -14.85
N SER A 23 4.79 -2.22 -15.34
CA SER A 23 3.96 -2.39 -16.53
C SER A 23 2.55 -1.85 -16.27
N GLU A 24 1.87 -1.36 -17.31
CA GLU A 24 0.47 -0.92 -17.21
C GLU A 24 -0.43 -2.04 -16.66
N GLU A 25 -0.15 -3.30 -16.99
CA GLU A 25 -0.83 -4.48 -16.45
C GLU A 25 -0.65 -4.61 -14.94
N ALA A 26 0.55 -4.37 -14.43
CA ALA A 26 0.84 -4.38 -12.99
C ALA A 26 0.17 -3.21 -12.27
N MET A 27 0.11 -2.02 -12.89
CA MET A 27 -0.66 -0.89 -12.35
C MET A 27 -2.15 -1.18 -12.30
N GLN A 28 -2.69 -1.83 -13.33
CA GLN A 28 -4.10 -2.17 -13.42
C GLN A 28 -4.48 -3.31 -12.46
N ALA A 29 -3.60 -4.29 -12.27
CA ALA A 29 -3.72 -5.31 -11.24
C ALA A 29 -3.73 -4.68 -9.84
N GLN A 30 -2.79 -3.78 -9.55
CA GLN A 30 -2.74 -3.05 -8.29
C GLN A 30 -4.03 -2.24 -8.05
N GLN A 31 -4.57 -1.57 -9.07
CA GLN A 31 -5.84 -0.85 -8.94
C GLN A 31 -7.04 -1.79 -8.67
N SER A 32 -7.01 -3.01 -9.21
CA SER A 32 -8.01 -4.05 -8.95
C SER A 32 -7.89 -4.60 -7.53
N ASP A 33 -6.67 -4.86 -7.08
CA ASP A 33 -6.37 -5.36 -5.73
C ASP A 33 -6.74 -4.32 -4.67
N GLN A 34 -6.42 -3.04 -4.89
CA GLN A 34 -6.90 -1.93 -4.08
C GLN A 34 -8.43 -1.87 -3.99
N ALA A 35 -9.12 -2.00 -5.13
CA ALA A 35 -10.58 -1.96 -5.17
C ALA A 35 -11.18 -3.16 -4.40
N LEU A 36 -10.57 -4.33 -4.52
CA LEU A 36 -10.96 -5.53 -3.80
C LEU A 36 -10.75 -5.39 -2.28
N CYS A 37 -9.59 -4.86 -1.87
CA CYS A 37 -9.28 -4.56 -0.47
C CYS A 37 -10.31 -3.60 0.12
N VAL A 38 -10.58 -2.49 -0.58
CA VAL A 38 -11.56 -1.49 -0.14
C VAL A 38 -12.93 -2.12 0.01
N GLN A 39 -13.36 -2.93 -0.96
CA GLN A 39 -14.66 -3.58 -0.92
C GLN A 39 -14.77 -4.57 0.26
N GLN A 40 -13.80 -5.47 0.43
CA GLN A 40 -13.83 -6.48 1.50
C GLN A 40 -13.80 -5.85 2.89
N GLN A 41 -12.89 -4.91 3.11
CA GLN A 41 -12.75 -4.25 4.40
C GLN A 41 -13.98 -3.39 4.70
N LEU A 42 -14.53 -2.69 3.69
CA LEU A 42 -15.71 -1.86 3.90
C LEU A 42 -16.92 -2.70 4.29
N THR A 43 -17.12 -3.86 3.66
CA THR A 43 -18.18 -4.80 4.03
C THR A 43 -18.02 -5.27 5.48
N LEU A 44 -16.82 -5.70 5.88
CA LEU A 44 -16.53 -6.14 7.27
C LEU A 44 -16.77 -5.03 8.30
N CYS A 45 -16.37 -3.81 7.96
CA CYS A 45 -16.51 -2.65 8.83
C CYS A 45 -17.98 -2.24 8.98
N ILE A 46 -18.73 -2.17 7.88
CA ILE A 46 -20.16 -1.85 7.90
C ILE A 46 -20.96 -2.91 8.67
N ASP A 47 -20.67 -4.20 8.50
CA ASP A 47 -21.37 -5.26 9.25
C ASP A 47 -21.14 -5.13 10.76
N LYS A 48 -19.93 -4.77 11.19
CA LYS A 48 -19.64 -4.45 12.60
C LYS A 48 -20.41 -3.22 13.06
N CYS A 49 -20.50 -2.16 12.26
CA CYS A 49 -21.27 -0.96 12.62
C CYS A 49 -22.78 -1.24 12.70
N ARG A 50 -23.31 -2.03 11.77
CA ARG A 50 -24.73 -2.44 11.73
C ARG A 50 -25.12 -3.21 12.98
N SER A 51 -24.22 -4.05 13.51
CA SER A 51 -24.44 -4.75 14.79
C SER A 51 -24.59 -3.81 16.01
N ARG A 52 -24.23 -2.53 15.87
CA ARG A 52 -24.28 -1.50 16.92
C ARG A 52 -25.23 -0.33 16.60
N GLU A 53 -25.95 -0.38 15.48
CA GLU A 53 -26.79 0.73 14.97
C GLU A 53 -26.07 2.08 14.87
N ASP A 54 -24.75 2.06 14.69
CA ASP A 54 -23.91 3.27 14.69
C ASP A 54 -23.68 3.78 13.26
N ASN A 55 -24.44 4.81 12.87
CA ASN A 55 -24.29 5.48 11.57
C ASN A 55 -22.98 6.26 11.43
N HIS A 56 -22.40 6.73 12.54
CA HIS A 56 -21.13 7.46 12.54
C HIS A 56 -19.97 6.52 12.22
N CYS A 57 -20.05 5.29 12.75
CA CYS A 57 -19.14 4.19 12.46
C CYS A 57 -19.08 3.89 10.95
N MET A 58 -20.23 3.84 10.25
CA MET A 58 -20.25 3.56 8.80
C MET A 58 -19.53 4.62 7.97
N GLN A 59 -19.60 5.89 8.39
CA GLN A 59 -18.97 7.00 7.68
C GLN A 59 -17.45 6.97 7.88
N LEU A 60 -17.00 6.72 9.10
CA LEU A 60 -15.59 6.50 9.43
C LEU A 60 -14.98 5.30 8.69
N CYS A 61 -15.74 4.20 8.51
CA CYS A 61 -15.29 3.05 7.71
C CYS A 61 -14.91 3.46 6.28
N LYS A 62 -15.73 4.28 5.62
CA LYS A 62 -15.47 4.69 4.23
C LYS A 62 -14.23 5.56 4.10
N GLU A 63 -14.02 6.46 5.06
CA GLU A 63 -12.88 7.40 5.04
C GLU A 63 -11.57 6.70 5.38
N ASN A 64 -11.56 5.78 6.35
CA ASN A 64 -10.34 5.14 6.82
C ASN A 64 -9.87 3.99 5.92
N ILE A 65 -10.79 3.16 5.42
CA ILE A 65 -10.43 1.94 4.68
C ILE A 65 -9.77 2.24 3.35
N LYS A 66 -10.19 3.33 2.69
CA LYS A 66 -9.55 3.79 1.46
C LYS A 66 -8.08 4.15 1.68
N ASN A 67 -7.77 4.73 2.84
CA ASN A 67 -6.40 5.10 3.19
C ASN A 67 -5.61 3.88 3.68
N GLU A 68 -6.21 2.98 4.47
CA GLU A 68 -5.56 1.75 4.94
C GLU A 68 -5.13 0.84 3.79
N CYS A 69 -6.01 0.58 2.81
CA CYS A 69 -5.64 -0.27 1.66
C CYS A 69 -4.49 0.35 0.86
N ARG A 70 -4.54 1.67 0.63
CA ARG A 70 -3.49 2.41 -0.06
C ARG A 70 -2.15 2.37 0.71
N ASP A 71 -2.19 2.57 2.02
CA ASP A 71 -0.99 2.62 2.86
C ASP A 71 -0.40 1.21 3.09
N ALA A 72 -1.20 0.16 2.94
CA ALA A 72 -0.76 -1.24 2.93
C ALA A 72 -0.08 -1.65 1.60
N GLY A 73 -0.14 -0.80 0.56
CA GLY A 73 0.46 -1.07 -0.73
C GLY A 73 -0.43 -1.86 -1.70
N GLU A 74 -1.73 -1.99 -1.39
CA GLU A 74 -2.77 -2.50 -2.29
C GLU A 74 -3.23 -1.39 -3.24
#